data_AF-A0A9P0IMG3-F1
#
_entry.id   AF-A0A9P0IMG3-F1
#
_cell.length_a   1.000
_cell.length_b   1.000
_cell.length_c   1.000
_cell.angle_alpha   90.00
_cell.angle_beta   90.00
_cell.angle_gamma   90.00
#
_symmetry.space_group_name_H-M   'P 1'
#
loop_
_entity.id
_entity.type
_entity.pdbx_description
1 polymer ?
#
loop_
_entity_poly.entity_id
_entity_poly.type
_entity_poly.pdbx_seq_one_letter_code
_entity_poly.pdbx_strand_id
1 'polypeptide(L)'
;MSSMLSFVLENVPSDWEPVSTYTKSYVLFDVQDQSVESERIKTMFNSTLLNINSIRRVQNPFQYGRFKLRQEMLNNNLEEETVFHVVQENDLETALKYTCDYRRYNRIYRYRCEATNKHPLFYSNIQSAVSNLSSFNNGCVLVVNKIPGITKTQSDYYIQYVVDFK
;
A
#
# COMPACT_ATOMS: atom_id res chain seq x y z
N MET A 1 31.50 -8.59 -2.74
CA MET A 1 30.59 -7.88 -1.81
C MET A 1 29.21 -7.91 -2.43
N SER A 2 28.23 -8.52 -1.78
CA SER A 2 26.82 -8.40 -2.20
C SER A 2 26.39 -6.94 -2.00
N SER A 3 25.75 -6.35 -3.01
CA SER A 3 25.24 -4.98 -2.87
C SER A 3 24.03 -4.97 -1.92
N MET A 4 23.75 -3.86 -1.24
CA MET A 4 22.56 -3.74 -0.39
C MET A 4 21.27 -4.08 -1.15
N LEU A 5 21.20 -3.69 -2.44
CA LEU A 5 20.07 -4.04 -3.31
C LEU A 5 19.97 -5.55 -3.51
N SER A 6 21.08 -6.23 -3.80
CA SER A 6 21.12 -7.70 -3.96
C SER A 6 20.60 -8.41 -2.71
N PHE A 7 21.05 -8.00 -1.53
CA PHE A 7 20.56 -8.54 -0.26
C PHE A 7 19.05 -8.34 -0.07
N VAL A 8 18.51 -7.15 -0.37
CA VAL A 8 17.05 -6.93 -0.24
C VAL A 8 16.28 -7.80 -1.22
N LEU A 9 16.74 -7.92 -2.47
CA LEU A 9 16.07 -8.72 -3.50
C LEU A 9 16.10 -10.24 -3.21
N GLU A 10 17.07 -10.73 -2.43
CA GLU A 10 17.10 -12.12 -1.95
C GLU A 10 16.07 -12.39 -0.83
N ASN A 11 15.50 -11.34 -0.21
CA ASN A 11 14.62 -11.43 0.95
C ASN A 11 13.22 -10.85 0.71
N VAL A 12 12.79 -10.75 -0.56
CA VAL A 12 11.40 -10.39 -0.91
C VAL A 12 10.49 -11.62 -0.93
N PRO A 13 9.15 -11.45 -0.90
CA PRO A 13 8.23 -12.57 -1.03
C PRO A 13 8.49 -13.39 -2.30
N SER A 14 8.37 -14.72 -2.20
CA SER A 14 8.70 -15.64 -3.30
C SER A 14 7.69 -15.61 -4.46
N ASP A 15 6.51 -15.06 -4.22
CA ASP A 15 5.44 -14.86 -5.20
C ASP A 15 5.63 -13.57 -6.02
N TRP A 16 6.64 -12.75 -5.71
CA TRP A 16 6.97 -11.56 -6.49
C TRP A 16 7.61 -11.92 -7.83
N GLU A 17 7.27 -11.17 -8.87
CA GLU A 17 7.96 -11.29 -10.15
C GLU A 17 9.44 -10.93 -10.02
N PRO A 18 10.34 -11.68 -10.68
CA PRO A 18 11.75 -11.34 -10.71
C PRO A 18 11.96 -10.03 -11.47
N VAL A 19 12.55 -9.05 -10.80
CA VAL A 19 12.91 -7.75 -11.39
C VAL A 19 14.43 -7.62 -11.38
N SER A 20 15.02 -7.64 -12.58
CA SER A 20 16.49 -7.57 -12.74
C SER A 20 17.07 -6.19 -12.46
N THR A 21 16.29 -5.12 -12.63
CA THR A 21 16.74 -3.75 -12.39
C THR A 21 15.57 -2.85 -11.98
N TYR A 22 15.73 -2.15 -10.86
CA TYR A 22 14.80 -1.14 -10.38
C TYR A 22 15.27 0.26 -10.81
N THR A 23 14.55 0.89 -11.75
CA THR A 23 14.77 2.31 -12.13
C THR A 23 13.98 3.29 -11.25
N LYS A 24 12.96 2.77 -10.54
CA LYS A 24 12.19 3.46 -9.49
C LYS A 24 12.25 2.63 -8.21
N SER A 25 11.81 3.19 -7.08
CA SER A 25 11.75 2.45 -5.81
C SER A 25 10.70 1.33 -5.80
N TYR A 26 9.82 1.26 -6.80
CA TYR A 26 8.79 0.25 -6.95
C TYR A 26 8.54 -0.10 -8.41
N VAL A 27 7.91 -1.26 -8.64
CA VAL A 27 7.32 -1.67 -9.92
C VAL A 27 5.86 -2.07 -9.67
N LEU A 28 5.00 -1.82 -10.66
CA LEU A 28 3.60 -2.26 -10.63
C LEU A 28 3.43 -3.43 -11.59
N PHE A 29 2.76 -4.48 -11.13
CA PHE A 29 2.39 -5.64 -11.95
C PHE A 29 0.87 -5.74 -11.99
N ASP A 30 0.30 -5.83 -13.19
CA ASP A 30 -1.13 -6.06 -13.35
C ASP A 30 -1.46 -7.47 -12.84
N VAL A 31 -2.39 -7.54 -11.88
CA VAL A 31 -2.87 -8.82 -11.37
C VAL A 31 -3.85 -9.38 -12.39
N GLN A 32 -3.58 -10.59 -12.87
CA GLN A 32 -4.43 -11.25 -13.86
C GLN A 32 -5.86 -11.42 -13.32
N ASP A 33 -6.84 -11.02 -14.12
CA ASP A 33 -8.25 -11.25 -13.81
C ASP A 33 -8.53 -12.74 -13.61
N GLN A 34 -9.39 -13.06 -12.63
CA GLN A 34 -9.77 -14.44 -12.24
C GLN A 34 -8.62 -15.29 -11.68
N SER A 35 -7.45 -14.72 -11.42
CA SER A 35 -6.43 -15.39 -10.60
C SER A 35 -6.88 -15.49 -9.15
N VAL A 36 -6.32 -16.47 -8.42
CA VAL A 36 -6.55 -16.63 -6.97
C VAL A 36 -6.21 -15.34 -6.22
N GLU A 37 -5.16 -14.64 -6.64
CA GLU A 37 -4.78 -13.34 -6.10
C GLU A 37 -5.85 -12.28 -6.36
N SER A 38 -6.32 -12.14 -7.61
CA SER A 38 -7.41 -11.21 -7.95
C SER A 38 -8.66 -11.51 -7.14
N GLU A 39 -9.05 -12.78 -6.98
CA GLU A 39 -10.26 -13.16 -6.22
C GLU A 39 -10.13 -12.81 -4.73
N ARG A 40 -8.95 -13.07 -4.14
CA ARG A 40 -8.64 -12.71 -2.76
C ARG A 40 -8.78 -11.21 -2.53
N ILE A 41 -8.24 -10.40 -3.43
CA ILE A 41 -8.34 -8.94 -3.33
C ILE A 41 -9.77 -8.48 -3.57
N LYS A 42 -10.46 -8.96 -4.62
CA LYS A 42 -11.87 -8.61 -4.90
C LYS A 42 -12.78 -8.90 -3.70
N THR A 43 -12.54 -10.01 -3.00
CA THR A 43 -13.30 -10.37 -1.78
C THR A 43 -13.23 -9.28 -0.71
N MET A 44 -12.12 -8.56 -0.58
CA MET A 44 -11.97 -7.44 0.36
C MET A 44 -12.92 -6.27 0.05
N PHE A 45 -13.40 -6.15 -1.20
CA PHE A 45 -14.26 -5.08 -1.68
C PHE A 45 -15.73 -5.52 -1.86
N ASN A 46 -16.07 -6.77 -1.57
CA ASN A 46 -17.43 -7.33 -1.75
C ASN A 46 -18.53 -6.58 -0.97
N SER A 47 -18.17 -5.88 0.10
CA SER A 47 -19.10 -5.06 0.87
C SER A 47 -19.43 -3.71 0.21
N THR A 48 -18.78 -3.39 -0.91
CA THR A 48 -18.92 -2.13 -1.63
C THR A 48 -19.66 -2.32 -2.96
N LEU A 49 -20.30 -1.26 -3.45
CA LEU A 49 -20.97 -1.25 -4.76
C LEU A 49 -20.02 -0.85 -5.91
N LEU A 50 -18.71 -0.70 -5.63
CA LEU A 50 -17.77 -0.23 -6.63
C LEU A 50 -17.35 -1.37 -7.56
N ASN A 51 -17.33 -1.08 -8.85
CA ASN A 51 -16.79 -1.99 -9.85
C ASN A 51 -15.28 -1.79 -9.97
N ILE A 52 -14.51 -2.79 -9.53
CA ILE A 52 -13.05 -2.80 -9.71
C ILE A 52 -12.73 -2.81 -11.21
N ASN A 53 -11.90 -1.87 -11.64
CA ASN A 53 -11.40 -1.76 -13.00
C ASN A 53 -10.08 -2.52 -13.17
N SER A 54 -9.14 -2.30 -12.26
CA SER A 54 -7.82 -2.93 -12.29
C SER A 54 -7.27 -3.13 -10.88
N ILE A 55 -6.47 -4.18 -10.72
CA ILE A 55 -5.70 -4.47 -9.51
C ILE A 55 -4.24 -4.56 -9.93
N ARG A 56 -3.38 -3.78 -9.27
CA ARG A 56 -1.95 -3.74 -9.53
C ARG A 56 -1.18 -4.08 -8.27
N ARG A 57 -0.37 -5.14 -8.29
CA ARG A 57 0.54 -5.46 -7.19
C ARG A 57 1.70 -4.47 -7.17
N VAL A 58 2.02 -3.98 -5.98
CA VAL A 58 3.14 -3.07 -5.74
C VAL A 58 4.34 -3.87 -5.26
N GLN A 59 5.38 -3.94 -6.07
CA GLN A 59 6.67 -4.50 -5.66
C GLN A 59 7.63 -3.39 -5.30
N ASN A 60 7.68 -3.05 -4.00
CA ASN A 60 8.64 -2.09 -3.46
C ASN A 60 9.56 -2.78 -2.43
N PRO A 61 10.73 -3.29 -2.86
CA PRO A 61 11.61 -4.08 -2.00
C PRO A 61 12.09 -3.30 -0.78
N PHE A 62 12.29 -1.98 -0.92
CA PHE A 62 12.76 -1.13 0.17
C PHE A 62 11.68 -0.86 1.22
N GLN A 63 10.41 -0.71 0.81
CA GLN A 63 9.31 -0.60 1.76
C GLN A 63 9.12 -1.90 2.52
N TYR A 64 9.08 -3.03 1.79
CA TYR A 64 8.93 -4.35 2.38
C TYR A 64 10.05 -4.67 3.37
N GLY A 65 11.32 -4.44 2.98
CA GLY A 65 12.47 -4.69 3.86
C GLY A 65 12.42 -3.85 5.15
N ARG A 66 12.08 -2.55 5.06
CA ARG A 66 11.91 -1.71 6.26
C ARG A 66 10.77 -2.19 7.15
N PHE A 67 9.68 -2.64 6.55
CA PHE A 67 8.55 -3.20 7.27
C PHE A 67 8.92 -4.47 8.03
N LYS A 68 9.59 -5.42 7.37
CA LYS A 68 10.04 -6.66 8.01
C LYS A 68 11.07 -6.43 9.10
N LEU A 69 12.05 -5.56 8.87
CA LEU A 69 12.99 -5.15 9.94
C LEU A 69 12.26 -4.54 11.13
N ARG A 70 11.22 -3.74 10.90
CA ARG A 70 10.43 -3.15 11.97
C ARG A 70 9.62 -4.20 12.74
N GLN A 71 9.05 -5.17 12.03
CA GLN A 71 8.33 -6.29 12.64
C GLN A 71 9.25 -7.12 13.55
N GLU A 72 10.45 -7.45 13.07
CA GLU A 72 11.51 -8.13 13.84
C GLU A 72 11.94 -7.32 15.08
N MET A 73 12.20 -6.01 14.92
CA MET A 73 12.60 -5.15 16.04
C MET A 73 11.54 -5.03 17.13
N LEU A 74 10.26 -5.17 16.78
CA LEU A 74 9.16 -5.15 17.74
C LEU A 74 8.93 -6.53 18.37
N ASN A 75 9.68 -7.56 17.95
CA ASN A 75 9.46 -8.97 18.28
C ASN A 75 7.98 -9.36 18.09
N ASN A 76 7.39 -8.82 17.02
CA ASN A 76 5.96 -8.85 16.82
C ASN A 76 5.59 -10.01 15.89
N ASN A 77 5.25 -11.14 16.51
CA ASN A 77 4.70 -12.32 15.82
C ASN A 77 3.19 -12.21 15.56
N LEU A 78 2.57 -11.06 15.85
CA LEU A 78 1.15 -10.86 15.57
C LEU A 78 0.92 -10.81 14.06
N GLU A 79 -0.26 -11.30 13.68
CA GLU A 79 -0.75 -11.26 12.32
C GLU A 79 -0.86 -9.82 11.82
N GLU A 80 -0.40 -9.57 10.59
CA GLU A 80 -0.42 -8.25 9.97
C GLU A 80 -1.88 -7.78 9.76
N GLU A 81 -2.17 -6.51 10.03
CA GLU A 81 -3.46 -5.91 9.70
C GLU A 81 -3.49 -5.51 8.23
N THR A 82 -4.56 -5.87 7.52
CA THR A 82 -4.89 -5.27 6.22
C THR A 82 -5.72 -4.02 6.45
N VAL A 83 -5.24 -2.88 5.95
CA VAL A 83 -5.94 -1.59 6.02
C VAL A 83 -5.99 -0.94 4.64
N PHE A 84 -6.89 0.04 4.48
CA PHE A 84 -7.13 0.73 3.23
C PHE A 84 -6.74 2.20 3.31
N HIS A 85 -6.13 2.73 2.25
CA HIS A 85 -5.82 4.15 2.13
C HIS A 85 -6.32 4.67 0.79
N VAL A 86 -7.14 5.73 0.82
CA VAL A 86 -7.60 6.38 -0.42
C VAL A 86 -6.53 7.34 -0.89
N VAL A 87 -6.22 7.38 -2.19
CA VAL A 87 -5.26 8.34 -2.76
C VAL A 87 -5.83 8.90 -4.05
N GLN A 88 -5.65 10.21 -4.28
CA GLN A 88 -5.96 10.81 -5.58
C GLN A 88 -4.95 10.35 -6.63
N GLU A 89 -5.37 10.22 -7.89
CA GLU A 89 -4.49 9.81 -8.98
C GLU A 89 -3.15 10.59 -9.03
N ASN A 90 -3.20 11.91 -8.83
CA ASN A 90 -2.02 12.78 -8.83
C ASN A 90 -1.06 12.53 -7.65
N ASP A 91 -1.54 11.94 -6.55
CA ASP A 91 -0.74 11.63 -5.36
C ASP A 91 -0.26 10.17 -5.35
N LEU A 92 -0.70 9.33 -6.30
CA LEU A 92 -0.37 7.91 -6.33
C LEU A 92 1.13 7.65 -6.42
N GLU A 93 1.85 8.30 -7.35
CA GLU A 93 3.30 8.14 -7.47
C GLU A 93 4.02 8.58 -6.18
N THR A 94 3.53 9.65 -5.55
CA THR A 94 4.07 10.12 -4.27
C THR A 94 3.85 9.10 -3.16
N ALA A 95 2.65 8.51 -3.07
CA ALA A 95 2.32 7.49 -2.09
C ALA A 95 3.22 6.25 -2.24
N LEU A 96 3.38 5.77 -3.48
CA LEU A 96 4.18 4.59 -3.80
C LEU A 96 5.69 4.84 -3.60
N LYS A 97 6.18 6.03 -3.95
CA LYS A 97 7.60 6.38 -3.80
C LYS A 97 7.99 6.64 -2.35
N TYR A 98 7.12 7.31 -1.59
CA TYR A 98 7.42 7.81 -0.25
C TYR A 98 6.60 7.15 0.86
N THR A 99 6.03 5.95 0.62
CA THR A 99 5.35 5.14 1.65
C THR A 99 4.24 5.93 2.33
N CYS A 100 3.35 6.48 1.52
CA CYS A 100 2.25 7.33 1.93
C CYS A 100 2.66 8.55 2.77
N ASP A 101 3.83 9.17 2.56
CA ASP A 101 4.21 10.39 3.31
C ASP A 101 3.23 11.54 3.03
N TYR A 102 2.24 11.72 3.91
CA TYR A 102 1.17 12.71 3.75
C TYR A 102 1.68 14.15 3.60
N ARG A 103 2.90 14.44 4.08
CA ARG A 103 3.52 15.78 3.95
C ARG A 103 3.85 16.13 2.51
N ARG A 104 3.98 15.10 1.66
CA ARG A 104 4.33 15.21 0.24
C ARG A 104 3.11 15.17 -0.68
N TYR A 105 1.95 14.83 -0.16
CA TYR A 105 0.71 14.89 -0.93
C TYR A 105 0.34 16.34 -1.26
N ASN A 106 -0.47 16.50 -2.30
CA ASN A 106 -1.05 17.78 -2.63
C ASN A 106 -1.84 18.37 -1.44
N ARG A 107 -1.89 19.71 -1.38
CA ARG A 107 -2.33 20.49 -0.20
C ARG A 107 -3.65 20.02 0.43
N ILE A 108 -4.62 19.59 -0.39
CA ILE A 108 -5.95 19.18 0.07
C ILE A 108 -5.86 17.92 0.96
N TYR A 109 -5.02 16.96 0.57
CA TYR A 109 -4.87 15.71 1.30
C TYR A 109 -4.04 15.89 2.57
N ARG A 110 -3.00 16.72 2.48
CA ARG A 110 -2.15 17.09 3.62
C ARG A 110 -2.96 17.66 4.78
N TYR A 111 -3.94 18.52 4.50
CA TYR A 111 -4.79 19.13 5.54
C TYR A 111 -5.59 18.10 6.35
N ARG A 112 -6.08 17.04 5.71
CA ARG A 112 -6.82 15.97 6.42
C ARG A 112 -5.91 15.10 7.28
N CYS A 113 -4.69 14.83 6.82
CA CYS A 113 -3.71 14.04 7.58
C CYS A 113 -3.05 14.81 8.73
N GLU A 114 -2.96 16.14 8.63
CA GLU A 114 -2.50 16.99 9.74
C GLU A 114 -3.46 16.91 10.95
N ALA A 115 -4.75 16.67 10.73
CA ALA A 115 -5.74 16.44 11.78
C ALA A 115 -5.63 15.04 12.43
N THR A 116 -4.95 14.08 11.80
CA THR A 116 -4.83 12.69 12.26
C THR A 116 -3.41 12.39 12.75
N ASN A 117 -2.97 13.11 13.79
CA ASN A 117 -1.68 12.91 14.44
C ASN A 117 -0.47 12.86 13.48
N LYS A 118 -0.53 13.57 12.34
CA LYS A 118 0.58 13.60 11.37
C LYS A 118 0.90 12.21 10.79
N HIS A 119 -0.12 11.40 10.53
CA HIS A 119 -0.01 10.11 9.84
C HIS A 119 -1.02 9.98 8.70
N PRO A 120 -0.75 9.09 7.72
CA PRO A 120 -1.72 8.77 6.69
C PRO A 120 -2.98 8.17 7.31
N LEU A 121 -4.13 8.51 6.75
CA LEU A 121 -5.40 7.99 7.23
C LEU A 121 -5.63 6.58 6.68
N PHE A 122 -5.55 5.60 7.57
CA PHE A 122 -5.85 4.20 7.28
C PHE A 122 -7.23 3.82 7.80
N TYR A 123 -8.00 3.15 6.95
CA TYR A 123 -9.31 2.61 7.30
C TYR A 123 -9.19 1.11 7.52
N SER A 124 -9.69 0.60 8.64
CA SER A 124 -9.77 -0.84 8.90
C SER A 124 -10.84 -1.56 8.07
N ASN A 125 -11.79 -0.80 7.51
CA ASN A 125 -12.88 -1.32 6.70
C ASN A 125 -12.96 -0.57 5.38
N ILE A 126 -13.17 -1.30 4.29
CA ILE A 126 -13.25 -0.75 2.95
C ILE A 126 -14.42 0.20 2.77
N GLN A 127 -15.56 -0.05 3.43
CA GLN A 127 -16.75 0.81 3.30
C GLN A 127 -16.47 2.25 3.76
N SER A 128 -15.67 2.41 4.81
CA SER A 128 -15.24 3.70 5.34
C SER A 128 -14.27 4.41 4.39
N ALA A 129 -13.38 3.66 3.74
CA ALA A 129 -12.48 4.19 2.73
C ALA A 129 -13.26 4.67 1.50
N VAL A 130 -14.18 3.84 0.97
CA VAL A 130 -14.99 4.17 -0.22
C VAL A 130 -15.93 5.34 0.02
N SER A 131 -16.50 5.47 1.22
CA SER A 131 -17.30 6.66 1.57
C SER A 131 -16.48 7.94 1.41
N ASN A 132 -15.18 7.90 1.73
CA ASN A 132 -14.28 9.02 1.49
C ASN A 132 -13.82 9.12 0.03
N LEU A 133 -13.71 8.01 -0.70
CA LEU A 133 -13.39 8.00 -2.14
C LEU A 133 -14.37 8.86 -2.94
N SER A 134 -15.67 8.85 -2.60
CA SER A 134 -16.67 9.71 -3.27
C SER A 134 -16.36 11.21 -3.21
N SER A 135 -15.54 11.65 -2.26
CA SER A 135 -15.07 13.04 -2.16
C SER A 135 -13.89 13.35 -3.09
N PHE A 136 -13.32 12.33 -3.73
CA PHE A 136 -12.16 12.42 -4.61
C PHE A 136 -12.58 12.02 -6.03
N ASN A 137 -12.79 13.00 -6.91
CA ASN A 137 -12.86 12.72 -8.34
C ASN A 137 -11.53 12.07 -8.77
N ASN A 138 -11.59 10.89 -9.39
CA ASN A 138 -10.45 10.10 -9.86
C ASN A 138 -9.45 9.71 -8.75
N GLY A 139 -9.91 8.87 -7.81
CA GLY A 139 -9.05 8.27 -6.79
C GLY A 139 -8.93 6.75 -6.92
N CYS A 140 -7.91 6.19 -6.30
CA CYS A 140 -7.71 4.75 -6.13
C CYS A 140 -7.67 4.38 -4.65
N VAL A 141 -7.84 3.09 -4.34
CA VAL A 141 -7.63 2.54 -3.00
C VAL A 141 -6.33 1.76 -2.97
N LEU A 142 -5.47 2.08 -2.01
CA LEU A 142 -4.32 1.28 -1.67
C LEU A 142 -4.70 0.23 -0.63
N VAL A 143 -4.34 -1.02 -0.88
CA VAL A 143 -4.36 -2.10 0.13
C VAL A 143 -3.00 -2.14 0.79
N VAL A 144 -2.98 -1.99 2.11
CA VAL A 144 -1.77 -1.76 2.90
C VAL A 144 -1.69 -2.80 4.00
N ASN A 145 -0.55 -3.48 4.09
CA ASN A 145 -0.24 -4.33 5.23
C ASN A 145 0.44 -3.49 6.31
N LYS A 146 -0.02 -3.64 7.54
CA LYS A 146 0.36 -2.79 8.67
C LYS A 146 0.61 -3.64 9.91
N ILE A 147 1.62 -3.27 10.69
CA ILE A 147 1.85 -3.86 12.02
C ILE A 147 0.68 -3.45 12.94
N PRO A 148 0.07 -4.39 13.68
CA PRO A 148 -1.07 -4.08 14.55
C PRO A 148 -0.83 -2.93 15.53
N GLY A 149 -1.90 -2.19 15.84
CA GLY A 149 -1.87 -1.09 16.80
C GLY A 149 -1.56 0.30 16.20
N ILE A 150 -1.04 1.21 17.02
CA ILE A 150 -0.85 2.61 16.63
C ILE A 150 0.36 2.75 15.71
N THR A 151 0.14 3.27 14.49
CA THR A 151 1.20 3.64 13.55
C THR A 151 2.08 4.74 14.14
N LYS A 152 3.39 4.50 14.23
CA LYS A 152 4.40 5.46 14.72
C LYS A 152 5.32 5.93 13.59
N THR A 153 5.59 5.07 12.62
CA THR A 153 6.56 5.32 11.55
C THR A 153 6.08 4.78 10.21
N GLN A 154 6.73 5.21 9.12
CA GLN A 154 6.48 4.67 7.78
C GLN A 154 7.01 3.25 7.59
N SER A 155 7.79 2.74 8.55
CA SER A 155 8.21 1.34 8.56
C SER A 155 7.17 0.43 9.19
N ASP A 156 6.08 0.96 9.76
CA ASP A 156 5.04 0.13 10.38
C ASP A 156 4.03 -0.40 9.34
N TYR A 157 4.20 -0.08 8.05
CA TYR A 157 3.34 -0.54 6.97
C TYR A 157 4.05 -0.54 5.61
N TYR A 158 3.50 -1.27 4.66
CA TYR A 158 3.87 -1.21 3.24
C TYR A 158 2.65 -1.41 2.35
N ILE A 159 2.72 -0.85 1.15
CA ILE A 159 1.63 -0.93 0.17
C ILE A 159 1.76 -2.25 -0.58
N GLN A 160 0.68 -3.04 -0.62
CA GLN A 160 0.64 -4.29 -1.38
C GLN A 160 -0.02 -4.13 -2.75
N TYR A 161 -1.14 -3.39 -2.81
CA TYR A 161 -1.92 -3.27 -4.04
C TYR A 161 -2.42 -1.85 -4.26
N VAL A 162 -2.56 -1.49 -5.54
CA VAL A 162 -3.37 -0.37 -6.01
C VAL A 162 -4.62 -0.95 -6.65
N VAL A 163 -5.79 -0.49 -6.22
CA VAL A 163 -7.09 -0.89 -6.75
C VAL A 163 -7.79 0.33 -7.33
N ASP A 164 -8.03 0.28 -8.63
CA ASP A 164 -8.73 1.32 -9.38
C ASP A 164 -10.16 0.90 -9.67
N PHE A 165 -11.06 1.87 -9.80
CA PHE A 165 -12.49 1.64 -10.02
C PHE A 165 -12.95 2.29 -11.32
N LYS A 166 -14.06 1.79 -11.87
CA LYS A 166 -14.72 2.36 -13.06
C LYS A 166 -15.53 3.62 -12.72
#